data_AF-A0A2V5XWQ5-F1
#
_entry.id   AF-A0A2V5XWQ5-F1
#
_cell.length_a   1.000
_cell.length_b   1.000
_cell.length_c   1.000
_cell.angle_alpha   90.00
_cell.angle_beta   90.00
_cell.angle_gamma   90.00
#
_symmetry.space_group_name_H-M   'P 1'
#
loop_
_entity.id
_entity.type
_entity.pdbx_description
1 polymer ?
#
loop_
_entity_poly.entity_id
_entity_poly.type
_entity_poly.pdbx_seq_one_letter_code
_entity_poly.pdbx_strand_id
1 'polypeptide(L)'
;MKTHNYSTRSAILVLIVSLFFSAFVGDQATAADPRSPHAAAPSQAPARLVIRRMPNLGFNVIVRLWIDGQPAATLGYGHTYHGFLTPGRHVLAVLATPRSRSPIPWEMPLNVQSGQTYIFTATGGSSGDLVLASGF
;
A
#
# COMPACT_ATOMS: atom_id res chain seq x y z
N MET A 1 -8.78 25.27 47.95
CA MET A 1 -8.60 24.12 47.02
C MET A 1 -9.68 24.21 45.96
N LYS A 2 -9.31 24.55 44.71
CA LYS A 2 -9.23 23.64 43.55
C LYS A 2 -10.62 23.04 43.20
N THR A 3 -11.20 23.19 42.01
CA THR A 3 -10.78 23.76 40.71
C THR A 3 -12.02 23.74 39.81
N HIS A 4 -12.49 24.89 39.32
CA HIS A 4 -13.54 24.95 38.28
C HIS A 4 -12.95 25.45 36.95
N ASN A 5 -11.78 24.90 36.57
CA ASN A 5 -11.05 25.32 35.36
C ASN A 5 -10.97 24.21 34.30
N TYR A 6 -11.50 23.01 34.57
CA TYR A 6 -11.39 21.86 33.66
C TYR A 6 -12.61 21.69 32.72
N SER A 7 -13.81 22.03 33.21
CA SER A 7 -15.05 21.94 32.44
C SER A 7 -15.11 22.99 31.32
N THR A 8 -14.77 24.25 31.64
CA THR A 8 -14.77 25.35 30.67
C THR A 8 -13.70 25.18 29.58
N ARG A 9 -12.51 24.66 29.94
CA ARG A 9 -11.43 24.38 28.98
C ARG A 9 -11.75 23.19 28.07
N SER A 10 -12.42 22.15 28.59
CA SER A 10 -12.89 21.02 27.76
C SER A 10 -14.03 21.45 26.83
N ALA A 11 -14.96 22.28 27.29
CA ALA A 11 -16.02 22.82 26.45
C ALA A 11 -15.47 23.68 25.30
N ILE A 12 -14.44 24.51 25.57
CA ILE A 12 -13.76 25.31 24.55
C ILE A 12 -13.03 24.42 23.54
N LEU A 13 -12.34 23.37 23.99
CA LEU A 13 -11.65 22.43 23.09
C LEU A 13 -12.63 21.67 22.18
N VAL A 14 -13.79 21.24 22.69
CA VAL A 14 -14.82 20.59 21.87
C VAL A 14 -15.42 21.55 20.84
N LEU A 15 -15.62 22.82 21.20
CA LEU A 15 -16.19 23.83 20.29
C LEU A 15 -15.20 24.16 19.15
N ILE A 16 -13.90 24.26 19.45
CA ILE A 16 -12.84 24.49 18.44
C ILE A 16 -12.67 23.29 17.49
N VAL A 17 -12.77 22.06 17.99
CA VAL A 17 -12.71 20.84 17.14
C VAL A 17 -13.93 20.73 16.22
N SER A 18 -15.11 21.20 16.64
CA SER A 18 -16.32 21.18 15.79
C SER A 18 -16.28 22.21 14.65
N LEU A 19 -15.63 23.35 14.86
CA LEU A 19 -15.47 24.41 13.85
C LEU A 19 -14.47 24.03 12.74
N PHE A 20 -13.61 23.04 12.96
CA PHE A 20 -12.71 22.51 11.93
C PHE A 20 -13.37 21.53 10.95
N PHE A 21 -14.61 21.09 11.23
CA PHE A 21 -15.33 20.10 10.40
C PHE A 21 -16.35 20.72 9.43
N SER A 22 -16.46 22.05 9.38
CA SER A 22 -17.50 22.76 8.63
C SER A 22 -16.93 23.67 7.54
N ALA A 23 -16.16 23.11 6.60
CA ALA A 23 -15.75 23.86 5.42
C ALA A 23 -15.60 22.94 4.20
N PHE A 24 -16.66 22.24 3.81
CA PHE A 24 -16.84 21.79 2.42
C PHE A 24 -18.32 21.55 2.11
N VAL A 25 -19.09 22.63 1.94
CA VAL A 25 -20.08 22.77 0.85
C VAL A 25 -20.24 24.28 0.64
N GLY A 26 -19.38 24.84 -0.21
CA GLY A 26 -19.66 26.12 -0.84
C GLY A 26 -20.59 25.83 -2.01
N ASP A 27 -21.89 26.03 -1.80
CA ASP A 27 -22.82 26.27 -2.89
C ASP A 27 -22.60 27.72 -3.36
N GLN A 28 -22.09 27.91 -4.58
CA GLN A 28 -22.17 29.20 -5.26
C GLN A 28 -22.69 29.01 -6.66
N ALA A 29 -23.80 29.72 -6.92
CA ALA A 29 -24.49 29.80 -8.18
C ALA A 29 -23.66 30.54 -9.26
N THR A 30 -23.74 29.99 -10.46
CA THR A 30 -23.72 30.60 -11.80
C THR A 30 -22.97 31.94 -11.98
N ALA A 31 -21.74 31.83 -12.49
CA ALA A 31 -21.21 32.80 -13.45
C ALA A 31 -20.66 32.01 -14.65
N ALA A 32 -21.25 32.23 -15.83
CA ALA A 32 -20.84 31.60 -17.07
C ALA A 32 -19.40 32.04 -17.42
N ASP A 33 -18.48 31.08 -17.41
CA ASP A 33 -17.13 31.22 -17.97
C ASP A 33 -16.89 29.98 -18.86
N PRO A 34 -16.63 30.12 -20.17
CA PRO A 34 -16.35 28.99 -21.04
C PRO A 34 -14.90 28.53 -20.81
N ARG A 35 -14.58 28.11 -19.58
CA ARG A 35 -13.36 27.36 -19.31
C ARG A 35 -13.65 25.90 -19.60
N SER A 36 -12.99 25.42 -20.65
CA SER A 36 -12.96 24.03 -21.12
C SER A 36 -13.12 23.04 -19.98
N PRO A 37 -13.97 22.01 -20.11
CA PRO A 37 -14.13 21.02 -19.06
C PRO A 37 -12.76 20.39 -18.80
N HIS A 38 -12.14 20.75 -17.68
CA HIS A 38 -11.03 19.98 -17.15
C HIS A 38 -11.68 18.67 -16.72
N ALA A 39 -11.68 17.70 -17.65
CA ALA A 39 -12.22 16.38 -17.41
C ALA A 39 -11.65 15.90 -16.08
N ALA A 40 -12.52 15.70 -15.09
CA ALA A 40 -12.13 15.02 -13.87
C ALA A 40 -11.47 13.71 -14.32
N ALA A 41 -10.17 13.57 -14.04
CA ALA A 41 -9.46 12.35 -14.38
C ALA A 41 -10.25 11.19 -13.78
N PRO A 42 -10.50 10.09 -14.52
CA PRO A 42 -11.25 8.97 -13.98
C PRO A 42 -10.63 8.55 -12.65
N SER A 43 -11.44 8.47 -11.60
CA SER A 43 -10.98 8.06 -10.27
C SER A 43 -10.36 6.67 -10.39
N GLN A 44 -9.04 6.59 -10.32
CA GLN A 44 -8.30 5.34 -10.45
C GLN A 44 -8.47 4.55 -9.15
N ALA A 45 -9.23 3.45 -9.23
CA ALA A 45 -9.40 2.53 -8.12
C ALA A 45 -8.07 1.85 -7.80
N PRO A 46 -7.67 1.76 -6.52
CA PRO A 46 -6.45 1.06 -6.15
C PRO A 46 -6.54 -0.41 -6.55
N ALA A 47 -5.43 -0.94 -7.07
CA ALA A 47 -5.30 -2.36 -7.35
C ALA A 47 -4.89 -3.11 -6.07
N ARG A 48 -5.29 -4.37 -5.97
CA ARG A 48 -4.93 -5.23 -4.84
C ARG A 48 -3.71 -6.08 -5.18
N LEU A 49 -2.75 -6.14 -4.28
CA LEU A 49 -1.58 -7.02 -4.38
C LEU A 49 -1.64 -8.09 -3.29
N VAL A 50 -1.45 -9.35 -3.69
CA VAL A 50 -1.31 -10.49 -2.79
C VAL A 50 -0.02 -11.22 -3.11
N ILE A 51 0.87 -11.35 -2.12
CA ILE A 51 2.09 -12.16 -2.24
C ILE A 51 2.01 -13.29 -1.24
N ARG A 52 1.87 -14.52 -1.74
CA ARG A 52 1.94 -15.73 -0.94
C ARG A 52 3.38 -16.20 -0.83
N ARG A 53 3.74 -16.82 0.29
CA ARG A 53 5.01 -17.53 0.42
C ARG A 53 4.78 -19.02 0.17
N MET A 54 5.58 -19.65 -0.69
CA MET A 54 5.46 -21.09 -0.92
C MET A 54 5.88 -21.88 0.34
N PRO A 55 5.06 -22.84 0.81
CA PRO A 55 5.38 -23.59 2.03
C PRO A 55 6.67 -24.41 1.94
N ASN A 56 7.01 -24.92 0.75
CA ASN A 56 8.18 -25.76 0.49
C ASN A 56 9.54 -25.08 0.74
N LEU A 57 9.56 -23.75 0.86
CA LEU A 57 10.76 -23.00 1.28
C LEU A 57 11.20 -23.35 2.72
N GLY A 58 10.40 -24.11 3.48
CA GLY A 58 10.71 -24.52 4.85
C GLY A 58 10.42 -23.43 5.87
N PHE A 59 10.67 -23.66 7.17
CA PHE A 59 10.43 -22.66 8.22
C PHE A 59 11.59 -21.68 8.42
N ASN A 60 12.79 -22.08 8.02
CA ASN A 60 14.03 -21.29 8.20
C ASN A 60 14.23 -20.20 7.14
N VAL A 61 13.37 -20.13 6.13
CA VAL A 61 13.48 -19.13 5.06
C VAL A 61 12.45 -18.03 5.27
N ILE A 62 12.91 -16.80 5.32
CA ILE A 62 12.11 -15.58 5.40
C ILE A 62 12.19 -14.88 4.05
N VAL A 63 11.03 -14.56 3.46
CA VAL A 63 10.95 -13.76 2.24
C VAL A 63 10.82 -12.29 2.61
N ARG A 64 11.79 -11.48 2.22
CA ARG A 64 11.68 -10.02 2.31
C ARG A 64 11.12 -9.50 0.99
N LEU A 65 10.14 -8.61 1.08
CA LEU A 65 9.46 -7.99 -0.05
C LEU A 65 9.73 -6.48 -0.04
N TRP A 66 10.06 -5.96 -1.22
CA TRP A 66 10.12 -4.53 -1.49
C TRP A 66 9.19 -4.17 -2.64
N ILE A 67 8.66 -2.97 -2.59
CA ILE A 67 7.84 -2.34 -3.62
C ILE A 67 8.50 -0.99 -3.91
N ASP A 68 8.89 -0.77 -5.16
CA ASP A 68 9.56 0.47 -5.60
C ASP A 68 10.82 0.82 -4.77
N GLY A 69 11.58 -0.23 -4.41
CA GLY A 69 12.77 -0.12 -3.57
C GLY A 69 12.50 0.09 -2.07
N GLN A 70 11.24 0.25 -1.66
CA GLN A 70 10.85 0.42 -0.26
C GLN A 70 10.49 -0.91 0.40
N PRO A 71 10.96 -1.20 1.63
CA PRO A 71 10.57 -2.42 2.35
C PRO A 71 9.06 -2.44 2.58
N ALA A 72 8.40 -3.48 2.09
CA ALA A 72 6.94 -3.62 2.18
C ALA A 72 6.52 -4.70 3.18
N ALA A 73 7.22 -5.85 3.21
CA ALA A 73 6.88 -6.94 4.11
C ALA A 73 8.03 -7.91 4.38
N THR A 74 7.86 -8.68 5.45
CA THR A 74 8.70 -9.84 5.78
C THR A 74 7.79 -11.04 6.01
N LEU A 75 7.87 -12.05 5.15
CA LEU A 75 6.97 -13.20 5.11
C LEU A 75 7.71 -14.44 5.61
N GLY A 76 7.38 -14.86 6.84
CA GLY A 76 7.75 -16.16 7.39
C GLY A 76 6.84 -17.28 6.91
N TYR A 77 7.02 -18.47 7.46
CA TYR A 77 6.16 -19.62 7.17
C TYR A 77 4.67 -19.32 7.44
N GLY A 78 3.79 -19.66 6.50
CA GLY A 78 2.34 -19.44 6.62
C GLY A 78 1.87 -18.00 6.42
N HIS A 79 2.77 -17.04 6.19
CA HIS A 79 2.41 -15.64 6.00
C HIS A 79 2.09 -15.30 4.54
N THR A 80 1.13 -14.41 4.36
CA THR A 80 0.73 -13.82 3.07
C THR A 80 0.70 -12.31 3.22
N TYR A 81 1.30 -11.60 2.26
CA TYR A 81 1.16 -10.15 2.16
C TYR A 81 -0.16 -9.80 1.48
N HIS A 82 -0.84 -8.80 2.03
CA HIS A 82 -1.99 -8.15 1.40
C HIS A 82 -1.74 -6.64 1.41
N GLY A 83 -1.83 -6.02 0.25
CA GLY A 83 -1.64 -4.58 0.10
C GLY A 83 -2.37 -4.01 -1.10
N PHE A 84 -2.20 -2.71 -1.30
CA PHE A 84 -2.77 -1.98 -2.43
C PHE A 84 -1.65 -1.28 -3.20
N LEU A 85 -1.82 -1.19 -4.51
CA LEU A 85 -0.96 -0.45 -5.42
C LEU A 85 -1.80 0.59 -6.16
N THR A 86 -1.21 1.76 -6.37
CA THR A 86 -1.75 2.75 -7.31
C THR A 86 -1.66 2.20 -8.73
N PRO A 87 -2.56 2.58 -9.66
CA PRO A 87 -2.38 2.22 -11.06
C PRO A 87 -1.12 2.87 -11.65
N GLY A 88 -0.38 2.13 -12.47
CA GLY A 88 0.90 2.57 -13.02
C GLY A 88 2.02 1.53 -12.93
N ARG A 89 3.26 1.98 -13.16
CA ARG A 89 4.44 1.13 -13.14
C ARG A 89 4.99 1.01 -11.72
N HIS A 90 5.16 -0.23 -11.28
CA HIS A 90 5.79 -0.59 -10.01
C HIS A 90 6.88 -1.62 -10.23
N VAL A 91 7.82 -1.71 -9.30
CA VAL A 91 8.83 -2.77 -9.26
C VAL A 91 8.67 -3.57 -7.98
N LEU A 92 8.41 -4.86 -8.12
CA LEU A 92 8.40 -5.78 -7.00
C LEU A 92 9.77 -6.43 -6.88
N ALA A 93 10.32 -6.51 -5.67
CA ALA A 93 11.56 -7.21 -5.42
C ALA A 93 11.44 -8.17 -4.25
N VAL A 94 12.05 -9.35 -4.36
CA VAL A 94 12.04 -10.36 -3.30
C VAL A 94 13.43 -10.90 -3.01
N LEU A 95 13.64 -11.27 -1.74
CA LEU A 95 14.91 -11.83 -1.30
C LEU A 95 14.71 -12.82 -0.14
N ALA A 96 15.32 -13.99 -0.26
CA ALA A 96 15.35 -14.99 0.81
C ALA A 96 16.36 -14.62 1.91
N THR A 97 16.05 -15.00 3.15
CA THR A 97 16.93 -14.88 4.34
C THR A 97 16.78 -16.16 5.19
N PRO A 98 17.84 -16.75 5.78
CA PRO A 98 19.23 -16.33 5.75
C PRO A 98 19.86 -16.47 4.36
N ARG A 99 20.88 -15.65 4.12
CA ARG A 99 21.48 -15.40 2.81
C ARG A 99 22.80 -16.15 2.64
N SER A 100 23.14 -16.56 1.41
CA SER A 100 24.54 -16.79 1.04
C SER A 100 25.21 -15.46 0.66
N ARG A 101 26.55 -15.45 0.64
CA ARG A 101 27.50 -14.32 0.80
C ARG A 101 27.21 -12.97 0.09
N SER A 102 26.37 -12.90 -0.95
CA SER A 102 25.89 -11.65 -1.56
C SER A 102 24.70 -11.93 -2.49
N PRO A 103 23.45 -11.85 -2.02
CA PRO A 103 22.31 -12.18 -2.87
C PRO A 103 21.68 -10.92 -3.42
N ILE A 104 21.62 -10.89 -4.75
CA ILE A 104 20.93 -9.85 -5.52
C ILE A 104 19.42 -10.13 -5.38
N PRO A 105 18.59 -9.15 -4.97
CA PRO A 105 17.13 -9.30 -5.00
C PRO A 105 16.67 -9.67 -6.41
N TRP A 106 15.70 -10.57 -6.52
CA TRP A 106 15.02 -10.79 -7.78
C TRP A 106 13.95 -9.72 -7.96
N GLU A 107 13.96 -9.05 -9.11
CA GLU A 107 13.07 -7.92 -9.42
C GLU A 107 12.12 -8.24 -10.57
N MET A 108 10.90 -7.72 -10.49
CA MET A 108 9.89 -7.84 -11.55
C MET A 108 9.14 -6.52 -11.74
N PRO A 109 9.18 -5.94 -12.95
CA PRO A 109 8.35 -4.80 -13.28
C PRO A 109 6.89 -5.25 -13.42
N LEU A 110 5.98 -4.48 -12.82
CA LEU A 110 4.54 -4.71 -12.88
C LEU A 110 3.84 -3.44 -13.37
N ASN A 111 3.04 -3.56 -14.43
CA ASN A 111 2.17 -2.48 -14.88
C ASN A 111 0.75 -2.70 -14.36
N VAL A 112 0.42 -1.98 -13.29
CA VAL A 112 -0.81 -2.14 -12.51
C VAL A 112 -1.96 -1.39 -13.19
N GLN A 113 -3.05 -2.10 -13.43
CA GLN A 113 -4.30 -1.56 -13.94
C GLN A 113 -5.27 -1.25 -12.80
N SER A 114 -6.05 -0.18 -12.96
CA SER A 114 -7.07 0.26 -11.99
C SER A 114 -8.04 -0.86 -11.61
N GLY A 115 -8.26 -1.05 -10.30
CA GLY A 115 -9.20 -2.03 -9.75
C GLY A 115 -8.85 -3.51 -9.94
N GLN A 116 -7.69 -3.83 -10.50
CA GLN A 116 -7.28 -5.24 -10.69
C GLN A 116 -6.72 -5.86 -9.41
N THR A 117 -6.74 -7.19 -9.35
CA THR A 117 -6.07 -7.96 -8.30
C THR A 117 -4.91 -8.76 -8.88
N TYR A 118 -3.73 -8.56 -8.34
CA TYR A 118 -2.51 -9.28 -8.71
C TYR A 118 -2.13 -10.25 -7.60
N ILE A 119 -1.97 -11.52 -7.95
CA ILE A 119 -1.63 -12.59 -7.01
C ILE A 119 -0.35 -13.25 -7.49
N PHE A 120 0.66 -13.28 -6.62
CA PHE A 120 1.92 -13.96 -6.88
C PHE A 120 2.28 -14.89 -5.72
N THR A 121 3.11 -15.87 -6.02
CA THR A 121 3.71 -16.76 -5.04
C THR A 121 5.23 -16.61 -5.08
N ALA A 122 5.82 -16.25 -3.95
CA ALA A 122 7.27 -16.29 -3.74
C ALA A 122 7.71 -17.74 -3.58
N THR A 123 8.51 -18.22 -4.53
CA THR A 123 8.99 -19.61 -4.63
C THR A 123 10.49 -19.65 -4.93
N GLY A 124 11.13 -20.78 -4.65
CA GLY A 124 12.49 -21.03 -5.10
C GLY A 124 12.54 -21.14 -6.63
N GLY A 125 13.49 -20.46 -7.25
CA GLY A 125 13.84 -20.63 -8.65
C GLY A 125 14.82 -21.78 -8.87
N SER A 126 15.11 -22.08 -10.14
CA SER A 126 15.96 -23.21 -10.52
C SER A 126 17.41 -23.07 -10.09
N SER A 127 17.90 -21.84 -9.87
CA SER A 127 19.26 -21.55 -9.42
C SER A 127 19.37 -21.40 -7.90
N GLY A 128 18.29 -21.67 -7.16
CA GLY A 128 18.23 -21.49 -5.70
C GLY A 128 18.00 -20.03 -5.27
N ASP A 129 17.68 -19.15 -6.22
CA ASP A 129 17.16 -17.80 -5.95
C ASP A 129 15.69 -17.84 -5.54
N LEU A 130 15.16 -16.69 -5.14
CA LEU A 130 13.75 -16.52 -4.80
C LEU A 130 13.09 -15.69 -5.90
N VAL A 131 12.00 -16.18 -6.47
CA VAL A 131 11.27 -15.53 -7.59
C VAL A 131 9.80 -15.36 -7.26
N LEU A 132 9.11 -14.45 -7.96
CA LEU A 132 7.64 -14.38 -7.94
C LEU A 132 7.07 -15.09 -9.17
N ALA A 133 6.30 -16.15 -8.93
CA ALA A 133 5.50 -16.79 -9.96
C ALA A 133 4.06 -16.28 -9.90
N SER A 134 3.38 -16.15 -11.05
CA SER A 134 1.95 -15.87 -11.10
C SER A 134 1.17 -16.93 -10.32
N GLY A 135 0.31 -16.51 -9.40
CA GLY A 135 -0.46 -17.41 -8.55
C GLY A 135 -1.54 -18.16 -9.33
N PHE A 136 -1.73 -19.45 -8.98
CA PHE A 136 -2.88 -20.27 -9.38
C PHE A 136 -4.17 -19.81 -8.69
#